data_AF-A0A1L5KER7-F1
#
_entry.id   AF-A0A1L5KER7-F1
#
_cell.length_a   1.000
_cell.length_b   1.000
_cell.length_c   1.000
_cell.angle_alpha   90.00
_cell.angle_beta   90.00
_cell.angle_gamma   90.00
#
_symmetry.space_group_name_H-M   'P 1'
#
loop_
_entity.id
_entity.type
_entity.pdbx_description
1 polymer ?
#
loop_
_entity_poly.entity_id
_entity_poly.type
_entity_poly.pdbx_seq_one_letter_code
_entity_poly.pdbx_strand_id
1 'polypeptide(L)'
;MTRPAKNTICLWYEGDAEDAARFYAATFPDSSVDAVHLAPGDHPSGKEGNVLTVEFTVMGIPCLGLNGGPIFKHSEAFSFQVATVDQE
;
A
#
# COMPACT_ATOMS: atom_id res chain seq x y z
N MET A 1 -6.87 20.07 8.41
CA MET A 1 -6.39 19.51 7.13
C MET A 1 -5.02 18.92 7.38
N THR A 2 -4.90 17.60 7.41
CA THR A 2 -3.61 16.91 7.49
C THR A 2 -2.81 17.28 6.25
N ARG A 3 -1.58 17.74 6.46
CA ARG A 3 -0.67 18.09 5.37
C ARG A 3 -0.26 16.79 4.66
N PRO A 4 -0.31 16.71 3.33
CA PRO A 4 0.12 15.51 2.61
C PRO A 4 1.55 15.15 3.00
N ALA A 5 1.81 13.85 3.15
CA ALA A 5 3.14 13.35 3.45
C ALA A 5 4.13 13.87 2.41
N LYS A 6 5.27 14.39 2.87
CA LYS A 6 6.30 14.92 1.95
C LYS A 6 7.02 13.80 1.18
N ASN A 7 6.98 12.58 1.70
CA ASN A 7 7.51 11.38 1.08
C ASN A 7 6.56 10.21 1.39
N THR A 8 6.32 9.34 0.41
CA THR A 8 5.41 8.20 0.51
C THR A 8 6.08 6.98 -0.11
N ILE A 9 6.06 5.84 0.58
CA ILE A 9 6.59 4.58 0.03
C ILE A 9 5.59 3.98 -0.93
N CYS A 10 5.96 3.82 -2.20
CA CYS A 10 5.10 3.19 -3.20
C CYS A 10 5.47 1.71 -3.35
N LEU A 11 4.48 0.83 -3.17
CA LEU A 11 4.61 -0.62 -3.31
C LEU A 11 3.75 -1.11 -4.48
N TRP A 12 4.35 -1.95 -5.31
CA TRP A 12 3.71 -2.49 -6.52
C TRP A 12 2.98 -3.80 -6.21
N TYR A 13 1.72 -3.89 -6.59
CA TYR A 13 0.87 -5.07 -6.46
C TYR A 13 0.35 -5.52 -7.82
N GLU A 14 0.01 -6.81 -7.92
CA GLU A 14 -0.57 -7.36 -9.15
C GLU A 14 -2.05 -6.93 -9.30
N GLY A 15 -2.79 -6.93 -8.19
CA GLY A 15 -4.19 -6.49 -8.16
C GLY A 15 -4.80 -6.42 -6.76
N ASP A 16 -4.02 -6.69 -5.73
CA ASP A 16 -4.41 -6.97 -4.34
C ASP A 16 -3.95 -5.89 -3.36
N ALA A 17 -3.65 -4.67 -3.83
CA ALA A 17 -3.18 -3.57 -2.98
C ALA A 17 -4.13 -3.26 -1.80
N GLU A 18 -5.44 -3.34 -2.01
CA GLU A 18 -6.42 -3.07 -0.95
C GLU A 18 -6.43 -4.16 0.12
N ASP A 19 -6.39 -5.43 -0.30
CA ASP A 19 -6.34 -6.57 0.63
C ASP A 19 -5.05 -6.54 1.46
N ALA A 20 -3.91 -6.24 0.83
CA ALA A 20 -2.63 -6.07 1.52
C ALA A 20 -2.66 -4.91 2.52
N ALA A 21 -3.18 -3.74 2.11
CA ALA A 21 -3.30 -2.59 2.99
C ALA A 21 -4.20 -2.88 4.21
N ARG A 22 -5.33 -3.57 4.00
CA ARG A 22 -6.23 -4.01 5.06
C ARG A 22 -5.57 -5.02 5.99
N PHE A 23 -4.79 -5.95 5.44
CA PHE A 23 -4.01 -6.90 6.24
C PHE A 23 -2.99 -6.17 7.13
N TYR A 24 -2.23 -5.22 6.59
CA TYR A 24 -1.26 -4.46 7.38
C TYR A 24 -1.92 -3.62 8.47
N ALA A 25 -3.02 -2.94 8.15
CA ALA A 25 -3.79 -2.14 9.10
C ALA A 25 -4.38 -3.00 10.24
N ALA A 26 -4.76 -4.25 9.98
CA ALA A 26 -5.26 -5.17 11.00
C ALA A 26 -4.14 -5.83 11.83
N THR A 27 -2.93 -5.93 11.27
CA THR A 27 -1.82 -6.70 11.84
C THR A 27 -0.89 -5.84 12.68
N PHE A 28 -0.55 -4.65 12.20
CA PHE A 28 0.44 -3.79 12.83
C PHE A 28 -0.23 -2.67 13.65
N PRO A 29 0.37 -2.26 14.78
CA PRO A 29 -0.10 -1.09 15.51
C PRO A 29 0.09 0.18 14.67
N ASP A 30 -0.65 1.25 15.00
CA ASP A 30 -0.55 2.57 14.37
C ASP A 30 -0.56 2.50 12.82
N SER A 31 -1.46 1.66 12.31
CA SER A 31 -1.61 1.36 10.89
C SER A 31 -3.06 1.51 10.48
N SER A 32 -3.30 2.00 9.26
CA SER A 32 -4.65 2.34 8.77
C SER A 32 -4.74 2.24 7.27
N VAL A 33 -5.95 2.04 6.76
CA VAL A 33 -6.28 2.31 5.35
C VAL A 33 -6.92 3.69 5.30
N ASP A 34 -6.33 4.59 4.51
CA ASP A 34 -6.67 6.01 4.53
C ASP A 34 -7.58 6.38 3.34
N ALA A 35 -7.30 5.88 2.14
CA ALA A 35 -8.11 6.10 0.95
C ALA A 35 -7.97 4.99 -0.09
N VAL A 36 -9.02 4.74 -0.86
CA VAL A 36 -9.02 3.85 -2.03
C VAL A 36 -9.39 4.69 -3.25
N HIS A 37 -8.51 4.68 -4.25
CA HIS A 37 -8.68 5.45 -5.48
C HIS A 37 -8.91 4.50 -6.66
N LEU A 38 -10.02 4.72 -7.35
CA LEU A 38 -10.41 3.91 -8.51
C LEU A 38 -9.76 4.45 -9.79
N ALA A 39 -9.50 3.57 -10.75
CA ALA A 39 -8.97 3.94 -12.05
C ALA A 39 -9.99 4.86 -12.78
N PRO A 40 -9.57 6.04 -13.26
CA PRO A 40 -10.45 6.97 -13.97
C PRO A 40 -10.70 6.58 -15.43
N GLY A 41 -10.13 5.45 -15.88
CA GLY A 41 -10.22 4.93 -17.23
C GLY A 41 -9.46 3.60 -17.33
N ASP A 42 -9.59 2.93 -18.48
CA ASP A 42 -8.87 1.68 -18.75
C ASP A 42 -7.34 1.89 -18.82
N HIS A 43 -6.57 0.91 -18.36
CA HIS A 43 -5.11 0.93 -18.37
C HIS A 43 -4.54 -0.49 -18.61
N PRO A 44 -3.23 -0.65 -18.86
CA PRO A 44 -2.65 -1.94 -19.22
C PRO A 44 -2.88 -3.10 -18.23
N SER A 45 -3.16 -2.77 -16.96
CA SER A 45 -3.33 -3.73 -15.86
C SER A 45 -4.73 -3.73 -15.24
N GLY A 46 -5.70 -3.01 -15.81
CA GLY A 46 -7.02 -2.88 -15.21
C GLY A 46 -8.00 -2.04 -16.03
N LYS A 47 -9.24 -1.95 -15.54
CA LYS A 47 -10.33 -1.22 -16.20
C LYS A 47 -10.78 -0.04 -15.34
N GLU A 48 -11.48 0.90 -15.97
CA GLU A 48 -12.17 1.97 -15.24
C GLU A 48 -13.00 1.41 -14.07
N GLY A 49 -12.92 2.06 -12.92
CA GLY A 49 -13.65 1.65 -11.71
C GLY A 49 -12.98 0.55 -10.88
N ASN A 50 -11.95 -0.12 -11.39
CA ASN A 50 -11.12 -1.00 -10.56
C ASN A 50 -10.29 -0.20 -9.57
N VAL A 51 -9.90 -0.81 -8.44
CA VAL A 51 -8.94 -0.19 -7.51
C VAL A 51 -7.60 -0.02 -8.20
N LEU A 52 -7.12 1.22 -8.28
CA LEU A 52 -5.84 1.57 -8.89
C LEU A 52 -4.77 1.80 -7.83
N THR A 53 -5.07 2.66 -6.85
CA THR A 53 -4.15 2.89 -5.73
C THR A 53 -4.86 2.91 -4.40
N VAL A 54 -4.14 2.53 -3.35
CA VAL A 54 -4.61 2.56 -1.97
C VAL A 54 -3.61 3.33 -1.13
N GLU A 55 -4.08 4.39 -0.47
CA GLU A 55 -3.31 5.08 0.56
C GLU A 55 -3.50 4.37 1.88
N PHE A 56 -2.39 4.04 2.54
CA PHE A 56 -2.40 3.38 3.84
C PHE A 56 -1.16 3.75 4.64
N THR A 57 -1.24 3.53 5.94
CA THR A 57 -0.15 3.77 6.89
C THR A 57 0.25 2.45 7.54
N VAL A 58 1.55 2.18 7.66
CA VAL A 58 2.09 1.03 8.41
C VAL A 58 3.03 1.55 9.49
N MET A 59 2.63 1.43 10.76
CA MET A 59 3.37 1.92 11.93
C MET A 59 3.87 3.37 11.75
N GLY A 60 2.95 4.26 11.38
CA GLY A 60 3.23 5.68 11.14
C GLY A 60 3.93 6.01 9.81
N ILE A 61 4.26 5.01 8.98
CA ILE A 61 4.89 5.24 7.67
C ILE A 61 3.81 5.36 6.58
N PRO A 62 3.73 6.50 5.86
CA PRO A 62 2.77 6.67 4.78
C PRO A 62 3.20 5.88 3.54
N CYS A 63 2.27 5.07 3.04
CA CYS A 63 2.44 4.15 1.92
C CYS A 63 1.37 4.37 0.85
N LEU A 64 1.70 3.95 -0.37
CA LEU A 64 0.79 3.88 -1.50
C LEU A 64 0.94 2.49 -2.13
N GLY A 65 -0.14 1.72 -2.16
CA GLY A 65 -0.22 0.49 -2.92
C GLY A 65 -0.69 0.79 -4.33
N LEU A 66 0.01 0.31 -5.36
CA LEU A 66 -0.33 0.51 -6.77
C LEU A 66 -0.63 -0.84 -7.43
N ASN A 67 -1.84 -1.02 -7.94
CA ASN A 67 -2.22 -2.18 -8.75
C ASN A 67 -1.73 -2.03 -10.19
N GLY A 68 -0.49 -2.49 -10.43
CA GLY A 68 0.20 -2.36 -11.71
C GLY A 68 0.30 -3.65 -12.53
N GLY A 69 -0.25 -4.77 -12.04
CA GLY A 69 -0.16 -6.07 -12.71
C GLY A 69 1.19 -6.78 -12.47
N PRO A 70 1.44 -7.94 -13.11
CA PRO A 70 2.52 -8.86 -12.76
C PRO A 70 3.92 -8.45 -13.27
N ILE A 71 4.11 -7.19 -13.68
CA ILE A 71 5.30 -6.71 -14.39
C ILE A 71 6.53 -6.69 -13.47
N PHE A 72 6.37 -6.22 -12.23
CA PHE A 72 7.44 -6.10 -11.26
C PHE A 72 7.19 -7.01 -10.07
N LYS A 73 8.27 -7.58 -9.55
CA LYS A 73 8.26 -8.43 -8.36
C LYS A 73 9.08 -7.78 -7.26
N HIS A 74 8.58 -7.89 -6.03
CA HIS A 74 9.37 -7.56 -4.87
C HIS A 74 10.62 -8.44 -4.78
N SER A 75 11.65 -7.90 -4.14
CA SER A 75 12.88 -8.58 -3.79
C SER A 75 13.39 -8.03 -2.47
N GLU A 76 14.40 -8.69 -1.90
CA GLU A 76 15.05 -8.31 -0.65
C GLU A 76 15.73 -6.94 -0.70
N ALA A 77 15.87 -6.34 -1.89
CA ALA A 77 16.39 -4.99 -2.06
C ALA A 77 15.54 -3.92 -1.34
N PHE A 78 14.27 -4.22 -1.05
CA PHE A 78 13.41 -3.40 -0.20
C PHE A 78 12.74 -4.28 0.86
N SER A 79 12.76 -3.83 2.12
CA SER A 79 12.08 -4.48 3.23
C SER A 79 11.67 -3.47 4.30
N PHE A 80 10.55 -3.72 4.96
CA PHE A 80 10.28 -3.08 6.25
C PHE A 80 11.01 -3.85 7.35
N GLN A 81 11.75 -3.12 8.18
CA GLN A 81 12.28 -3.67 9.42
C GLN A 81 11.39 -3.19 10.57
N VAL A 82 10.82 -4.14 11.30
CA VAL A 82 9.98 -3.86 12.47
C VAL A 82 10.80 -4.12 13.72
N ALA A 83 10.94 -3.11 14.58
CA ALA A 83 11.55 -3.28 15.88
C ALA A 83 10.50 -3.80 16.88
N THR A 84 10.76 -4.94 17.51
CA THR A 84 9.99 -5.45 18.64
C THR A 84 10.77 -5.20 19.93
N VAL A 85 10.04 -5.02 21.04
CA VAL A 85 10.65 -4.72 22.35
C VAL A 85 10.89 -5.97 23.18
N ASP A 86 10.17 -7.05 22.87
CA ASP A 86 10.23 -8.35 23.53
C ASP A 86 9.93 -9.48 22.52
N GLN A 87 9.61 -10.67 23.05
CA GLN A 87 9.50 -11.94 22.33
C GLN A 87 8.04 -12.37 22.08
N GLU A 88 7.06 -11.68 22.66
CA GLU A 88 5.62 -11.92 22.47
C GLU A 88 5.12 -11.31 21.16
#